data_AF-A0A2V8Z772-F1
#
_entry.id   AF-A0A2V8Z772-F1
#
_cell.length_a   1.000
_cell.length_b   1.000
_cell.length_c   1.000
_cell.angle_alpha   90.00
_cell.angle_beta   90.00
_cell.angle_gamma   90.00
#
_symmetry.space_group_name_H-M   'P 1'
#
loop_
_entity.id
_entity.type
_entity.pdbx_description
1 polymer ?
#
loop_
_entity_poly.entity_id
_entity_poly.type
_entity_poly.pdbx_seq_one_letter_code
_entity_poly.pdbx_strand_id
1 'polypeptide(L)'
;MLTEAQVRRYSTQSGLRDMMIAEKEVVLTFLLQLLSERGILDRLAFKGGTCLRKMFIGSQGRFSTDLDFTWRSTTTRTQFWQ
;
A
#
# COMPACT_ATOMS: atom_id res chain seq x y z
N MET A 1 5.02 17.86 -1.63
CA MET A 1 3.65 17.90 -2.17
C MET A 1 3.72 17.58 -3.65
N LEU A 2 2.88 16.68 -4.15
CA LEU A 2 2.78 16.43 -5.59
C LEU A 2 2.19 17.67 -6.26
N THR A 3 2.73 18.06 -7.41
CA THR A 3 2.17 19.16 -8.21
C THR A 3 0.95 18.65 -8.99
N GLU A 4 0.01 19.54 -9.29
CA GLU A 4 -1.16 19.19 -10.11
C GLU A 4 -0.76 18.56 -11.45
N ALA A 5 0.31 19.06 -12.07
CA ALA A 5 0.84 18.51 -13.32
C ALA A 5 1.30 17.04 -13.18
N GLN A 6 1.93 16.68 -12.05
CA GLN A 6 2.33 15.30 -11.77
C GLN A 6 1.11 14.40 -11.56
N VAL A 7 0.12 14.86 -10.78
CA VAL A 7 -1.12 14.10 -10.54
C VAL A 7 -1.89 13.91 -11.85
N ARG A 8 -1.97 14.95 -12.68
CA ARG A 8 -2.69 14.92 -13.97
C ARG A 8 -2.03 13.93 -14.92
N ARG A 9 -0.70 13.94 -15.00
CA ARG A 9 0.07 12.99 -15.82
C ARG A 9 -0.20 11.54 -15.38
N TYR A 10 -0.12 11.26 -14.08
CA TYR A 10 -0.40 9.92 -13.56
C TYR A 10 -1.86 9.51 -13.81
N SER A 11 -2.80 10.42 -13.61
CA SER A 11 -4.23 10.21 -13.84
C SER A 11 -4.50 9.79 -15.29
N THR A 12 -3.98 10.55 -16.26
CA THR A 12 -4.09 10.23 -17.69
C THR A 12 -3.44 8.88 -18.04
N GLN A 13 -2.24 8.61 -17.54
CA GLN A 13 -1.53 7.35 -17.81
C GLN A 13 -2.23 6.13 -17.21
N SER A 14 -2.95 6.32 -16.10
CA SER A 14 -3.62 5.24 -15.35
C SER A 14 -5.11 5.11 -15.70
N GLY A 15 -5.62 5.91 -16.64
CA GLY A 15 -7.04 5.92 -17.02
C GLY A 15 -7.98 6.43 -15.92
N LEU A 16 -7.44 7.14 -14.92
CA LEU A 16 -8.24 7.77 -13.87
C LEU A 16 -8.83 9.09 -14.37
N ARG A 17 -10.07 9.36 -13.97
CA ARG A 17 -10.71 10.67 -14.16
C ARG A 17 -10.68 11.49 -12.88
N ASP A 18 -10.71 10.82 -11.74
CA ASP A 18 -10.68 11.44 -10.42
C ASP A 18 -9.24 11.73 -10.00
N MET A 19 -8.92 13.02 -9.92
CA MET A 19 -7.60 13.53 -9.53
C MET A 19 -7.27 13.22 -8.06
N MET A 20 -8.27 13.17 -7.18
CA MET A 20 -8.06 12.84 -5.77
C MET A 20 -7.67 11.38 -5.60
N ILE A 21 -8.28 10.48 -6.36
CA ILE A 21 -7.90 9.06 -6.39
C ILE A 21 -6.48 8.91 -6.96
N ALA A 22 -6.17 9.63 -8.03
CA ALA A 22 -4.83 9.62 -8.64
C ALA A 22 -3.74 10.06 -7.66
N GLU A 23 -3.97 11.15 -6.94
CA GLU A 23 -3.04 11.62 -5.92
C GLU A 23 -2.87 10.61 -4.79
N LYS A 24 -3.98 10.08 -4.25
CA LYS A 24 -3.96 9.07 -3.18
C LYS A 24 -3.18 7.83 -3.59
N GLU A 25 -3.37 7.30 -4.79
CA GLU A 25 -2.64 6.10 -5.24
C GLU A 25 -1.12 6.28 -5.22
N VAL A 26 -0.64 7.45 -5.64
CA VAL A 26 0.78 7.79 -5.62
C VAL A 26 1.25 7.94 -4.17
N VAL A 27 0.52 8.71 -3.34
CA VAL A 27 0.86 8.93 -1.93
C VAL A 27 0.90 7.61 -1.15
N LEU A 28 -0.07 6.71 -1.33
CA LEU A 28 -0.12 5.41 -0.65
C LEU A 28 1.07 4.53 -1.04
N THR A 29 1.56 4.64 -2.28
CA THR A 29 2.74 3.90 -2.75
C THR A 29 4.00 4.41 -2.05
N PHE A 30 4.20 5.73 -2.00
CA PHE A 30 5.33 6.32 -1.29
C PHE A 30 5.25 6.11 0.23
N LEU A 31 4.05 6.13 0.81
CA LEU A 31 3.86 5.81 2.22
C LEU A 31 4.26 4.35 2.51
N LEU A 32 3.84 3.38 1.69
CA LEU A 32 4.28 2.00 1.82
C LEU A 32 5.80 1.86 1.72
N GLN A 33 6.43 2.57 0.77
CA GLN A 33 7.88 2.62 0.65
C GLN A 33 8.53 3.16 1.93
N LEU A 34 8.05 4.31 2.45
CA LEU A 34 8.58 4.91 3.67
C LEU A 34 8.42 3.98 4.89
N LEU A 35 7.27 3.32 5.04
CA LEU A 35 7.05 2.34 6.11
C LEU A 35 8.04 1.17 6.01
N SER A 36 8.35 0.73 4.79
CA SER A 36 9.36 -0.31 4.53
C SER A 36 10.76 0.18 4.90
N GLU A 37 11.17 1.34 4.40
CA GLU A 37 12.51 1.92 4.64
C GLU A 37 12.76 2.21 6.13
N ARG A 38 11.70 2.48 6.90
CA ARG A 38 11.78 2.70 8.35
C ARG A 38 11.69 1.41 9.17
N GLY A 39 11.59 0.23 8.55
CA GLY A 39 11.48 -1.07 9.24
C GLY A 39 10.15 -1.27 9.97
N ILE A 40 9.15 -0.41 9.74
CA ILE A 40 7.84 -0.52 10.42
C ILE A 40 7.09 -1.77 9.92
N LEU A 41 7.25 -2.09 8.62
CA LEU A 41 6.64 -3.27 8.02
C LEU A 41 7.23 -4.60 8.54
N ASP A 42 8.36 -4.59 9.25
CA ASP A 42 8.91 -5.80 9.86
C ASP A 42 7.98 -6.38 10.95
N ARG A 43 7.07 -5.55 11.49
CA ARG A 43 6.13 -5.96 12.54
C ARG A 43 4.68 -6.00 12.05
N LEU A 44 4.42 -5.61 10.80
CA LEU A 44 3.09 -5.53 10.21
C LEU A 44 2.97 -6.40 8.97
N ALA A 45 1.86 -7.11 8.84
CA ALA A 45 1.49 -7.78 7.59
C ALA A 45 0.51 -6.89 6.82
N PHE A 46 0.90 -6.53 5.59
CA PHE A 46 0.06 -5.75 4.68
C PHE A 46 -1.05 -6.62 4.08
N LYS A 47 -2.31 -6.17 4.18
CA LYS A 47 -3.49 -6.92 3.75
C LYS A 47 -4.53 -6.01 3.08
N GLY A 48 -5.71 -6.56 2.79
CA GLY A 48 -6.84 -5.80 2.28
C GLY A 48 -6.79 -5.50 0.78
N GLY A 49 -7.70 -4.63 0.34
CA GLY A 49 -7.92 -4.35 -1.09
C GLY A 49 -6.73 -3.69 -1.78
N THR A 50 -6.06 -2.77 -1.09
CA THR A 50 -4.87 -2.09 -1.63
C THR A 50 -3.67 -3.03 -1.74
N CYS A 51 -3.54 -4.01 -0.83
CA CYS A 51 -2.53 -5.07 -0.94
C CYS A 51 -2.78 -5.94 -2.18
N LEU A 52 -4.01 -6.39 -2.39
CA LEU A 52 -4.39 -7.16 -3.58
C LEU A 52 -4.08 -6.40 -4.87
N ARG A 53 -4.48 -5.13 -4.95
CA ARG A 53 -4.20 -4.27 -6.11
C ARG A 53 -2.69 -4.11 -6.34
N LYS A 54 -1.90 -3.76 -5.32
CA LYS A 54 -0.48 -3.41 -5.51
C LYS A 54 0.45 -4.61 -5.67
N MET A 55 0.12 -5.76 -5.07
CA MET A 55 1.02 -6.92 -5.03
C MET A 55 0.63 -8.06 -5.95
N PHE A 56 -0.66 -8.18 -6.33
CA PHE A 56 -1.15 -9.37 -7.04
C PHE A 56 -1.88 -9.04 -8.35
N ILE A 57 -2.81 -8.07 -8.34
CA ILE A 57 -3.71 -7.81 -9.48
C ILE A 57 -3.18 -6.68 -10.39
N GLY A 58 -2.38 -5.77 -9.85
CA GLY A 58 -1.86 -4.62 -10.57
C GLY A 58 -2.96 -3.67 -11.04
N SER A 59 -2.77 -3.09 -12.23
CA SER A 59 -3.69 -2.13 -12.85
C SER A 59 -5.06 -2.70 -13.22
N GLN A 60 -5.22 -4.03 -13.23
CA GLN A 60 -6.51 -4.68 -13.47
C GLN A 60 -7.44 -4.64 -12.24
N GLY A 61 -6.88 -4.35 -11.06
CA GLY A 61 -7.65 -4.21 -9.83
C GLY A 61 -8.37 -2.86 -9.78
N ARG A 62 -9.48 -2.79 -9.02
CA ARG A 62 -10.10 -1.48 -8.70
C ARG A 62 -9.16 -0.63 -7.86
N PHE A 63 -9.31 0.68 -7.94
CA PHE A 63 -8.57 1.63 -7.08
C PHE A 63 -9.01 1.48 -5.62
N SER A 64 -8.09 1.70 -4.69
CA SER A 64 -8.34 1.48 -3.26
C SER A 64 -7.58 2.52 -2.44
N THR A 65 -8.23 3.10 -1.44
CA THR A 65 -7.75 4.32 -0.78
C THR A 65 -7.07 4.10 0.56
N ASP A 66 -7.17 2.90 1.12
CA ASP A 66 -6.77 2.64 2.51
C ASP A 66 -5.60 1.67 2.57
N LEU A 67 -4.73 1.76 3.57
CA LEU A 67 -3.71 0.73 3.84
C LEU A 67 -4.11 -0.09 5.05
N ASP A 68 -4.45 -1.36 4.84
CA ASP A 68 -4.81 -2.27 5.91
C ASP A 68 -3.60 -3.08 6.37
N PHE A 69 -3.36 -3.09 7.67
CA PHE A 69 -2.32 -3.92 8.28
C PHE A 69 -2.86 -4.75 9.42
N THR A 70 -2.18 -5.86 9.72
CA THR A 70 -2.34 -6.59 10.97
C THR A 70 -0.98 -6.80 11.62
N TRP A 71 -0.92 -6.97 12.93
CA TRP A 71 0.32 -7.27 13.63
C TRP A 71 0.85 -8.65 13.24
N ARG A 72 2.17 -8.77 13.00
CA ARG A 72 2.82 -10.08 12.89
C ARG A 72 3.12 -10.59 14.29
N SER A 73 2.34 -11.55 14.78
CA SER A 73 2.63 -12.22 16.05
C SER A 73 3.99 -12.92 15.95
N THR A 74 4.95 -12.46 16.73
CA THR A 74 6.21 -13.17 16.96
C THR A 74 5.94 -14.26 18.00
N THR A 75 5.17 -15.28 17.62
CA THR A 75 5.03 -16.45 18.49
C THR A 75 6.32 -17.26 18.39
N THR A 76 7.29 -16.94 19.23
CA THR A 76 8.38 -17.87 19.53
C THR A 76 7.73 -19.07 20.22
N ARG A 77 7.56 -20.18 19.50
CA ARG A 77 7.20 -21.47 20.12
C ARG A 77 8.37 -21.88 21.01
N THR A 78 8.35 -21.45 22.28
CA THR A 78 9.11 -22.15 23.32
C THR A 78 8.45 -23.50 23.47
N GLN A 79 9.04 -24.51 22.87
CA GLN A 79 8.58 -25.88 22.91
C GLN A 79 8.88 -26.43 24.32
N PHE A 80 8.01 -26.14 25.28
CA PHE A 80 8.03 -26.81 26.58
C PHE A 80 7.29 -28.15 26.42
N TRP A 81 8.04 -29.18 26.05
CA TRP A 81 7.69 -30.54 26.42
C TRP A 81 8.48 -30.87 27.69
N GLN A 82 7.80 -30.81 28.85
CA GLN A 82 8.17 -31.55 30.06
C GLN A 82 6.96 -32.42 30.42
#